data_AF-F6I7M4-F1
#
_entry.id   AF-F6I7M4-F1
#
_cell.length_a   1.000
_cell.length_b   1.000
_cell.length_c   1.000
_cell.angle_alpha   90.00
_cell.angle_beta   90.00
_cell.angle_gamma   90.00
#
_symmetry.space_group_name_H-M   'P 1'
#
loop_
_entity.id
_entity.type
_entity.pdbx_description
1 polymer ?
#
loop_
_entity_poly.entity_id
_entity_poly.type
_entity_poly.pdbx_seq_one_letter_code
_entity_poly.pdbx_strand_id
1 'polypeptide(L)'
;MGLKYDCVVGDTITGLSIQCRGWKSMYFNPERKGFLGVAPTTLLQSLVQHKRWSEGNLQIFLSRHCPLIFGYRKIWSLWVLPFAYVIIAKNAYSLGEFLWLDGTIQGWWNDQRIRMFRRTTSYFFGFLDTILRILGFAETTFAVTAKVCDEDVSRRYVQEIMEFGSPSPMFTILATLAMLNLFSFAFCVKRVVVDIQIKTLESLARQIILCGLLVLINLPVYQGLFFRKDKGAMPTSVTYKSVSLALLACSIALY
;
A
#
# COMPACT_ATOMS: atom_id res chain seq x y z
N MET A 1 -33.48 -14.63 -2.73
CA MET A 1 -32.74 -13.37 -2.49
C MET A 1 -31.55 -13.34 -3.44
N GLY A 2 -31.28 -12.23 -4.11
CA GLY A 2 -30.22 -12.13 -5.13
C GLY A 2 -29.02 -11.29 -4.68
N LEU A 3 -28.07 -11.08 -5.59
CA LEU A 3 -26.92 -10.20 -5.40
C LEU A 3 -27.38 -8.74 -5.16
N LYS A 4 -26.73 -8.05 -4.22
CA LYS A 4 -26.92 -6.61 -4.00
C LYS A 4 -26.00 -5.81 -4.92
N TYR A 5 -26.57 -4.88 -5.69
CA TYR A 5 -25.85 -4.13 -6.73
C TYR A 5 -25.48 -2.69 -6.34
N ASP A 6 -25.84 -2.23 -5.14
CA ASP A 6 -25.69 -0.82 -4.74
C ASP A 6 -24.24 -0.40 -4.40
N CYS A 7 -23.28 -1.35 -4.41
CA CYS A 7 -21.89 -1.12 -4.02
C CYS A 7 -20.91 -1.85 -4.94
N VAL A 8 -19.72 -1.26 -5.13
CA VAL A 8 -18.60 -1.84 -5.90
C VAL A 8 -18.16 -3.21 -5.33
N VAL A 9 -18.37 -3.43 -4.03
CA VAL A 9 -18.07 -4.69 -3.33
C VAL A 9 -19.38 -5.35 -2.88
N GLY A 10 -20.23 -5.64 -3.88
CA GLY A 10 -21.59 -6.19 -3.68
C GLY A 10 -21.59 -7.61 -3.09
N ASP A 11 -20.52 -8.37 -3.31
CA ASP A 11 -20.26 -9.69 -2.73
C ASP A 11 -20.20 -9.64 -1.20
N THR A 12 -19.48 -8.68 -0.63
CA THR A 12 -19.31 -8.52 0.82
C THR A 12 -20.63 -8.11 1.49
N ILE A 13 -21.39 -7.18 0.90
CA ILE A 13 -22.70 -6.78 1.45
C ILE A 13 -23.70 -7.94 1.35
N THR A 14 -23.67 -8.69 0.26
CA THR A 14 -24.55 -9.85 0.08
C THR A 14 -24.21 -10.93 1.11
N GLY A 15 -22.92 -11.24 1.31
CA GLY A 15 -22.45 -12.18 2.33
C GLY A 15 -22.86 -11.76 3.76
N LEU A 16 -22.65 -10.49 4.12
CA LEU A 16 -23.06 -9.94 5.41
C LEU A 16 -24.57 -10.07 5.61
N SER A 17 -25.36 -9.74 4.57
CA SER A 17 -26.82 -9.84 4.62
C SER A 17 -27.34 -11.27 4.79
N ILE A 18 -26.63 -12.27 4.27
CA ILE A 18 -26.96 -13.69 4.43
C ILE A 18 -26.64 -14.13 5.85
N GLN A 19 -25.48 -13.74 6.39
CA GLN A 19 -25.09 -14.06 7.76
C GLN A 19 -26.01 -13.42 8.81
N CYS A 20 -26.44 -12.16 8.62
CA CYS A 20 -27.41 -11.50 9.50
C CYS A 20 -28.78 -12.20 9.54
N ARG A 21 -29.08 -13.11 8.59
CA ARG A 21 -30.30 -13.92 8.56
C ARG A 21 -30.14 -15.29 9.23
N GLY A 22 -29.03 -15.51 9.94
CA GLY A 22 -28.77 -16.74 10.70
C GLY A 22 -27.99 -17.82 9.94
N TRP A 23 -27.61 -17.58 8.69
CA TRP A 23 -26.78 -18.50 7.92
C TRP A 23 -25.34 -18.50 8.40
N LYS A 24 -24.72 -19.68 8.45
CA LYS A 24 -23.31 -19.87 8.85
C LYS A 24 -22.46 -20.21 7.63
N SER A 25 -21.31 -19.58 7.50
CA SER A 25 -20.31 -19.89 6.47
C SER A 25 -19.32 -20.94 6.96
N MET A 26 -18.86 -21.82 6.07
CA MET A 26 -17.80 -22.80 6.33
C MET A 26 -16.60 -22.50 5.43
N TYR A 27 -15.39 -22.51 6.00
CA TYR A 27 -14.14 -22.44 5.25
C TYR A 27 -13.53 -23.83 5.17
N PHE A 28 -13.28 -24.31 3.95
CA PHE A 28 -12.67 -25.61 3.70
C PHE A 28 -11.47 -25.42 2.77
N ASN A 29 -10.29 -25.90 3.20
CA ASN A 29 -9.04 -25.81 2.44
C ASN A 29 -8.60 -27.23 2.05
N PRO A 30 -9.06 -27.76 0.90
CA PRO A 30 -8.66 -29.08 0.42
C PRO A 30 -7.17 -29.10 0.03
N GLU A 31 -6.56 -30.29 0.10
CA GLU A 31 -5.17 -30.52 -0.31
C GLU A 31 -4.95 -30.15 -1.79
N ARG A 32 -5.84 -30.59 -2.68
CA ARG A 32 -5.91 -30.11 -4.05
C ARG A 32 -6.72 -28.82 -4.12
N LYS A 33 -6.10 -27.74 -4.64
CA LYS A 33 -6.77 -26.44 -4.82
C LYS A 33 -8.00 -26.60 -5.74
N GLY A 34 -9.18 -26.36 -5.19
CA GLY A 34 -10.45 -26.45 -5.93
C GLY A 34 -10.69 -25.28 -6.89
N PHE A 35 -10.05 -24.14 -6.64
CA PHE A 35 -10.11 -22.96 -7.51
C PHE A 35 -8.69 -22.44 -7.75
N LEU A 36 -8.35 -22.21 -9.01
CA LEU A 36 -7.11 -21.55 -9.43
C LEU A 36 -7.48 -20.21 -10.07
N GLY A 37 -6.89 -19.13 -9.56
CA GLY A 37 -7.12 -17.79 -10.05
C GLY A 37 -5.84 -17.18 -10.60
N VAL A 38 -5.99 -16.16 -11.45
CA VAL A 38 -4.87 -15.35 -11.93
C VAL A 38 -4.72 -14.13 -11.01
N ALA A 39 -3.55 -14.02 -10.38
CA ALA A 39 -3.17 -12.88 -9.55
C ALA A 39 -2.61 -11.74 -10.42
N PRO A 40 -2.75 -10.48 -9.99
CA PRO A 40 -2.09 -9.36 -10.66
C PRO A 40 -0.57 -9.48 -10.49
N THR A 41 0.15 -9.44 -11.60
CA THR A 41 1.61 -9.57 -11.63
C THR A 41 2.35 -8.23 -11.65
N THR A 42 1.65 -7.14 -11.94
CA THR A 42 2.20 -5.78 -11.92
C THR A 42 1.75 -5.00 -10.68
N LEU A 43 2.62 -4.10 -10.21
CA LEU A 43 2.30 -3.25 -9.06
C LEU A 43 1.08 -2.37 -9.34
N LEU A 44 0.98 -1.82 -10.56
CA LEU A 44 -0.13 -0.93 -10.92
C LEU A 44 -1.49 -1.63 -10.82
N GLN A 45 -1.61 -2.84 -11.36
CA GLN A 45 -2.86 -3.61 -11.29
C GLN A 45 -3.23 -3.91 -9.84
N SER A 46 -2.25 -4.27 -9.00
CA SER A 46 -2.45 -4.48 -7.57
C SER A 46 -2.96 -3.21 -6.89
N LEU A 47 -2.36 -2.03 -7.17
CA LEU A 47 -2.79 -0.76 -6.57
C LEU A 47 -4.18 -0.33 -7.03
N VAL A 48 -4.52 -0.47 -8.31
CA VAL A 48 -5.85 -0.17 -8.86
C VAL A 48 -6.90 -1.12 -8.28
N GLN A 49 -6.58 -2.40 -8.11
CA GLN A 49 -7.45 -3.36 -7.45
C GLN A 49 -7.72 -2.97 -5.98
N HIS A 50 -6.69 -2.59 -5.23
CA HIS A 50 -6.84 -2.18 -3.85
C HIS A 50 -7.55 -0.83 -3.69
N LYS A 51 -7.42 0.08 -4.67
CA LYS A 51 -8.21 1.32 -4.72
C LYS A 51 -9.71 1.00 -4.76
N ARG A 52 -10.13 0.10 -5.65
CA ARG A 52 -11.54 -0.35 -5.78
C ARG A 52 -12.07 -0.99 -4.50
N TRP A 53 -11.26 -1.85 -3.88
CA TRP A 53 -11.63 -2.47 -2.60
C TRP A 53 -11.79 -1.43 -1.49
N SER A 54 -10.92 -0.42 -1.46
CA SER A 54 -11.04 0.68 -0.51
C SER A 54 -12.31 1.49 -0.70
N GLU A 55 -12.68 1.82 -1.94
CA GLU A 55 -13.93 2.54 -2.26
C GLU A 55 -15.15 1.76 -1.81
N GLY A 56 -15.23 0.46 -2.15
CA GLY A 56 -16.36 -0.35 -1.76
C GLY A 56 -16.46 -0.55 -0.25
N ASN A 57 -15.34 -0.78 0.43
CA ASN A 57 -15.33 -0.88 1.90
C ASN A 57 -15.75 0.42 2.57
N LEU A 58 -15.32 1.58 2.04
CA LEU A 58 -15.72 2.88 2.57
C LEU A 58 -17.20 3.19 2.27
N GLN A 59 -17.72 2.78 1.12
CA GLN A 59 -19.16 2.86 0.83
C GLN A 59 -19.97 2.01 1.79
N ILE A 60 -19.53 0.78 2.10
CA ILE A 60 -20.17 -0.08 3.10
C ILE A 60 -20.15 0.63 4.46
N PHE A 61 -19.00 1.18 4.84
CA PHE A 61 -18.81 1.90 6.10
C PHE A 61 -19.72 3.13 6.23
N LEU A 62 -19.90 3.90 5.15
CA LEU A 62 -20.75 5.09 5.13
C LEU A 62 -22.23 4.78 4.84
N SER A 63 -22.55 3.54 4.46
CA SER A 63 -23.92 3.10 4.20
C SER A 63 -24.67 2.74 5.48
N ARG A 64 -25.99 2.52 5.35
CA ARG A 64 -26.85 1.98 6.42
C ARG A 64 -26.40 0.60 6.95
N HIS A 65 -25.43 -0.07 6.31
CA HIS A 65 -24.89 -1.38 6.70
C HIS A 65 -23.55 -1.27 7.48
N CYS A 66 -23.25 -0.12 8.08
CA CYS A 66 -22.01 0.13 8.80
C CYS A 66 -21.79 -0.86 9.98
N PRO A 67 -20.67 -1.60 10.03
CA PRO A 67 -20.37 -2.50 11.15
C PRO A 67 -20.15 -1.79 12.49
N LEU A 68 -19.76 -0.51 12.48
CA LEU A 68 -19.50 0.26 13.71
C LEU A 68 -20.78 0.64 14.47
N ILE A 69 -21.93 0.71 13.79
CA ILE A 69 -23.23 0.95 14.45
C ILE A 69 -23.65 -0.32 15.25
N PHE A 70 -23.04 -1.48 14.94
CA PHE A 70 -23.29 -2.76 15.61
C PHE A 70 -22.29 -3.11 16.74
N GLY A 71 -21.32 -2.22 17.05
CA GLY A 71 -20.38 -2.44 18.15
C GLY A 71 -19.51 -1.22 18.43
N TYR A 72 -19.72 -0.57 19.59
CA TYR A 72 -18.99 0.63 19.98
C TYR A 72 -18.42 0.54 21.40
N ARG A 73 -17.11 0.82 21.57
CA ARG A 73 -16.60 1.74 22.62
C ARG A 73 -15.09 2.08 22.53
N LYS A 74 -14.86 3.40 22.56
CA LYS A 74 -13.70 4.28 22.85
C LYS A 74 -12.38 3.69 23.38
N ILE A 75 -11.24 4.24 22.91
CA ILE A 75 -10.04 4.50 23.72
C ILE A 75 -9.34 5.80 23.26
N TRP A 76 -8.95 6.64 24.23
CA TRP A 76 -7.89 7.65 24.12
C TRP A 76 -6.93 7.52 25.33
N SER A 77 -5.64 7.81 25.12
CA SER A 77 -4.52 8.04 26.07
C SER A 77 -3.54 6.90 26.43
N LEU A 78 -2.23 7.19 26.33
CA LEU A 78 -1.02 6.46 26.76
C LEU A 78 -0.74 5.01 26.25
N TRP A 79 -1.40 4.58 25.18
CA TRP A 79 -1.30 3.21 24.63
C TRP A 79 -0.15 2.93 23.65
N VAL A 80 0.84 3.81 23.49
CA VAL A 80 1.91 3.60 22.48
C VAL A 80 2.68 2.29 22.69
N LEU A 81 2.91 1.88 23.94
CA LEU A 81 3.63 0.64 24.26
C LEU A 81 2.82 -0.63 23.91
N PRO A 82 1.55 -0.79 24.32
CA PRO A 82 0.71 -1.89 23.84
C PRO A 82 0.52 -1.90 22.32
N PHE A 83 0.39 -0.74 21.66
CA PHE A 83 0.30 -0.69 20.20
C PHE A 83 1.60 -1.10 19.54
N ALA A 84 2.75 -0.66 20.06
CA ALA A 84 4.06 -1.11 19.58
C ALA A 84 4.22 -2.63 19.76
N TYR A 85 3.83 -3.17 20.91
CA TYR A 85 3.83 -4.60 21.17
C TYR A 85 2.93 -5.36 20.20
N VAL A 86 1.69 -4.93 20.01
CA VAL A 86 0.74 -5.56 19.07
C VAL A 86 1.25 -5.49 17.64
N ILE A 87 1.85 -4.37 17.23
CA ILE A 87 2.46 -4.23 15.90
C ILE A 87 3.63 -5.20 15.73
N ILE A 88 4.53 -5.27 16.71
CA ILE A 88 5.69 -6.17 16.68
C ILE A 88 5.22 -7.63 16.67
N ALA A 89 4.35 -8.01 17.59
CA ALA A 89 3.80 -9.36 17.71
C ALA A 89 3.07 -9.78 16.43
N LYS A 90 2.25 -8.89 15.86
CA LYS A 90 1.57 -9.13 14.58
C LYS A 90 2.57 -9.37 13.44
N ASN A 91 3.62 -8.55 13.34
CA ASN A 91 4.61 -8.69 12.28
C ASN A 91 5.45 -9.95 12.47
N ALA A 92 5.84 -10.30 13.69
CA ALA A 92 6.56 -11.51 14.02
C ALA A 92 5.74 -12.77 13.71
N TYR A 93 4.46 -12.78 14.11
CA TYR A 93 3.54 -13.87 13.79
C TYR A 93 3.32 -14.00 12.29
N SER A 94 3.11 -12.88 11.59
CA SER A 94 2.96 -12.87 10.14
C SER A 94 4.20 -13.39 9.40
N LEU A 95 5.40 -13.10 9.91
CA LEU A 95 6.63 -13.68 9.36
C LEU A 95 6.70 -15.19 9.61
N GLY A 96 6.37 -15.63 10.83
CA GLY A 96 6.33 -17.05 11.18
C GLY A 96 5.35 -17.85 10.31
N GLU A 97 4.14 -17.32 10.10
CA GLU A 97 3.14 -17.93 9.21
C GLU A 97 3.62 -17.97 7.75
N PHE A 98 4.27 -16.90 7.27
CA PHE A 98 4.78 -16.85 5.91
C PHE A 98 5.89 -17.89 5.66
N LEU A 99 6.78 -18.08 6.64
CA LEU A 99 7.82 -19.10 6.58
C LEU A 99 7.26 -20.52 6.72
N TRP A 100 6.19 -20.71 7.53
CA TRP A 100 5.51 -22.00 7.67
C TRP A 100 4.83 -22.44 6.37
N LEU A 101 4.39 -21.50 5.53
CA LEU A 101 3.74 -21.75 4.25
C LEU A 101 4.73 -21.79 3.07
N ASP A 102 5.99 -22.17 3.33
CA ASP A 102 7.08 -22.25 2.35
C ASP A 102 7.36 -20.92 1.60
N GLY A 103 7.05 -19.79 2.23
CA GLY A 103 7.33 -18.46 1.71
C GLY A 103 8.76 -18.00 1.98
N THR A 104 9.29 -17.13 1.13
CA THR A 104 10.63 -16.54 1.32
C THR A 104 10.59 -15.29 2.21
N ILE A 105 11.72 -14.95 2.83
CA ILE A 105 11.85 -13.69 3.61
C ILE A 105 11.70 -12.47 2.68
N GLN A 106 12.22 -12.55 1.46
CA GLN A 106 12.11 -11.49 0.46
C GLN A 106 10.65 -11.29 0.02
N GLY A 107 9.88 -12.36 -0.14
CA GLY A 107 8.45 -12.34 -0.40
C GLY A 107 7.66 -11.68 0.73
N TRP A 108 7.96 -12.03 1.99
CA TRP A 108 7.33 -11.39 3.15
C TRP A 108 7.65 -9.89 3.22
N TRP A 109 8.91 -9.52 2.96
CA TRP A 109 9.33 -8.13 2.94
C TRP A 109 8.66 -7.34 1.81
N ASN A 110 8.49 -7.96 0.63
CA ASN A 110 7.72 -7.40 -0.48
C ASN A 110 6.22 -7.24 -0.14
N ASP A 111 5.61 -8.14 0.64
CA ASP A 111 4.24 -7.95 1.15
C ASP A 111 4.14 -6.73 2.06
N GLN A 112 5.10 -6.55 2.99
CA GLN A 112 5.13 -5.36 3.86
C GLN A 112 5.27 -4.05 3.04
N ARG A 113 6.11 -4.05 2.01
CA ARG A 113 6.26 -2.92 1.07
C ARG A 113 4.95 -2.61 0.35
N ILE A 114 4.34 -3.61 -0.27
CA ILE A 114 3.08 -3.45 -1.00
C ILE A 114 1.97 -2.95 -0.07
N ARG A 115 1.92 -3.46 1.17
CA ARG A 115 1.00 -2.98 2.21
C ARG A 115 1.19 -1.50 2.50
N MET A 116 2.43 -1.02 2.58
CA MET A 116 2.72 0.40 2.75
C MET A 116 2.25 1.21 1.52
N PHE A 117 2.56 0.75 0.30
CA PHE A 117 2.19 1.46 -0.93
C PHE A 117 0.68 1.57 -1.11
N ARG A 118 -0.08 0.51 -0.78
CA ARG A 118 -1.55 0.53 -0.79
C ARG A 118 -2.11 1.59 0.17
N ARG A 119 -1.52 1.74 1.35
CA ARG A 119 -1.96 2.73 2.35
C ARG A 119 -1.71 4.16 1.90
N THR A 120 -0.55 4.44 1.31
CA THR A 120 -0.19 5.80 0.87
C THR A 120 -0.89 6.21 -0.41
N THR A 121 -1.18 5.27 -1.31
CA THR A 121 -1.74 5.57 -2.64
C THR A 121 -3.19 5.08 -2.78
N SER A 122 -3.40 3.76 -2.91
CA SER A 122 -4.70 3.16 -3.19
C SER A 122 -5.81 3.62 -2.23
N TYR A 123 -5.55 3.60 -0.92
CA TYR A 123 -6.56 3.96 0.07
C TYR A 123 -6.83 5.46 0.10
N PHE A 124 -5.79 6.28 -0.11
CA PHE A 124 -5.94 7.72 -0.20
C PHE A 124 -6.80 8.11 -1.42
N PHE A 125 -6.49 7.57 -2.60
CA PHE A 125 -7.30 7.79 -3.80
C PHE A 125 -8.72 7.23 -3.66
N GLY A 126 -8.88 6.04 -3.08
CA GLY A 126 -10.21 5.46 -2.86
C GLY A 126 -11.06 6.28 -1.88
N PHE A 127 -10.43 6.89 -0.88
CA PHE A 127 -11.09 7.82 0.04
C PHE A 127 -11.50 9.13 -0.65
N LEU A 128 -10.59 9.75 -1.41
CA LEU A 128 -10.87 10.96 -2.16
C LEU A 128 -12.00 10.76 -3.17
N ASP A 129 -11.95 9.68 -3.96
CA ASP A 129 -12.98 9.38 -4.96
C ASP A 129 -14.34 9.14 -4.30
N THR A 130 -14.37 8.49 -3.14
CA THR A 130 -15.62 8.30 -2.38
C THR A 130 -16.17 9.63 -1.87
N ILE A 131 -15.32 10.55 -1.39
CA ILE A 131 -15.77 11.89 -0.99
C ILE A 131 -16.32 12.66 -2.18
N LEU A 132 -15.59 12.70 -3.30
CA LEU A 132 -16.02 13.38 -4.52
C LEU A 132 -17.35 12.82 -5.02
N ARG A 133 -17.57 11.51 -4.89
CA ARG A 133 -18.83 10.86 -5.20
C ARG A 133 -19.96 11.29 -4.26
N ILE A 134 -19.73 11.35 -2.95
CA ILE A 134 -20.73 11.84 -1.98
C ILE A 134 -21.11 13.29 -2.26
N LEU A 135 -20.15 14.10 -2.73
CA LEU A 135 -20.37 15.49 -3.13
C LEU A 135 -21.01 15.63 -4.53
N GLY A 136 -21.22 14.54 -5.27
CA GLY A 136 -21.86 14.54 -6.60
C GLY A 136 -20.95 14.93 -7.77
N PHE A 137 -19.63 15.01 -7.57
CA PHE A 137 -18.68 15.44 -8.61
C PHE A 137 -18.10 14.31 -9.48
N ALA A 138 -18.34 13.03 -9.14
CA ALA A 138 -17.70 11.89 -9.81
C ALA A 138 -18.64 10.70 -10.01
N GLU A 139 -18.62 10.11 -11.22
CA GLU A 139 -19.30 8.85 -11.56
C GLU A 139 -18.39 7.64 -11.37
N THR A 140 -18.98 6.47 -11.08
CA THR A 140 -18.24 5.22 -10.87
C THR A 140 -17.72 4.66 -12.19
N THR A 141 -16.48 4.97 -12.55
CA THR A 141 -15.81 4.33 -13.70
C THR A 141 -15.06 3.09 -13.24
N PHE A 142 -15.58 1.91 -13.57
CA PHE A 142 -14.90 0.64 -13.29
C PHE A 142 -13.74 0.46 -14.28
N ALA A 143 -12.52 0.80 -13.86
CA ALA A 143 -11.33 0.51 -14.65
C ALA A 143 -11.07 -1.01 -14.67
N VAL A 144 -11.33 -1.64 -15.83
CA VAL A 144 -11.08 -3.07 -16.03
C VAL A 144 -9.57 -3.31 -16.05
N THR A 145 -9.06 -4.03 -15.07
CA THR A 145 -7.68 -4.50 -15.05
C THR A 145 -7.57 -5.76 -15.90
N ALA A 146 -6.90 -5.69 -17.04
CA ALA A 146 -6.57 -6.87 -17.84
C ALA A 146 -5.65 -7.78 -17.02
N LYS A 147 -6.12 -8.98 -16.67
CA LYS A 147 -5.31 -10.00 -15.95
C LYS A 147 -4.53 -10.89 -16.91
N VAL A 148 -3.94 -10.30 -17.94
CA VAL A 148 -3.09 -11.02 -18.89
C VAL A 148 -1.66 -11.00 -18.36
N CYS A 149 -1.04 -12.17 -18.28
CA CYS A 149 0.35 -12.31 -17.87
C CYS A 149 1.20 -12.66 -19.08
N ASP A 150 2.07 -11.73 -19.50
CA ASP A 150 3.15 -12.05 -20.42
C ASP A 150 4.20 -12.92 -19.71
N GLU A 151 4.85 -13.84 -20.42
CA GLU A 151 5.83 -14.76 -19.82
C GLU A 151 6.99 -14.03 -19.14
N ASP A 152 7.46 -12.93 -19.70
CA ASP A 152 8.54 -12.11 -19.13
C ASP A 152 8.14 -11.48 -17.78
N VAL A 153 6.87 -11.09 -17.66
CA VAL A 153 6.28 -10.52 -16.44
C VAL A 153 6.15 -11.60 -15.38
N SER A 154 5.70 -12.80 -15.78
CA SER A 154 5.60 -13.96 -14.91
C SER A 154 6.97 -14.40 -14.36
N ARG A 155 8.02 -14.41 -15.19
CA ARG A 155 9.39 -14.73 -14.75
C ARG A 155 9.88 -13.76 -13.68
N ARG A 156 9.67 -12.46 -13.86
CA ARG A 156 10.03 -11.44 -12.86
C ARG A 156 9.24 -11.59 -11.57
N TYR A 157 7.95 -11.93 -11.67
CA TYR A 157 7.11 -12.20 -10.51
C TYR A 157 7.62 -13.40 -9.69
N VAL A 158 7.99 -14.51 -10.35
CA VAL A 158 8.57 -15.69 -9.69
C VAL A 158 9.93 -15.36 -9.04
N GLN A 159 10.71 -14.46 -9.64
CA GLN A 159 11.96 -13.95 -9.06
C GLN A 159 11.74 -12.89 -7.96
N GLU A 160 10.49 -12.61 -7.59
CA GLU A 160 10.12 -11.59 -6.59
C GLU A 160 10.65 -10.19 -6.92
N ILE A 161 10.82 -9.90 -8.21
CA ILE A 161 11.21 -8.60 -8.75
C ILE A 161 9.94 -7.81 -9.04
N MET A 162 9.84 -6.61 -8.45
CA MET A 162 8.66 -5.76 -8.60
C MET A 162 8.57 -5.20 -10.01
N GLU A 163 7.42 -5.39 -10.66
CA GLU A 163 7.16 -4.81 -11.97
C GLU A 163 6.32 -3.54 -11.88
N PHE A 164 6.87 -2.43 -12.38
CA PHE A 164 6.15 -1.16 -12.50
C PHE A 164 5.38 -1.14 -13.83
N GLY A 165 4.13 -0.69 -13.76
CA GLY A 165 3.25 -0.61 -14.92
C GLY A 165 3.32 0.75 -15.63
N SER A 166 2.24 1.09 -16.33
CA SER A 166 2.09 2.38 -17.01
C SER A 166 2.12 3.58 -16.05
N PRO A 167 2.44 4.79 -16.54
CA PRO A 167 2.53 5.98 -15.71
C PRO A 167 1.18 6.28 -15.06
N SER A 168 1.18 6.44 -13.73
CA SER A 168 -0.02 6.71 -12.95
C SER A 168 0.23 7.77 -11.87
N PRO A 169 -0.80 8.55 -11.47
CA PRO A 169 -0.66 9.49 -10.36
C PRO A 169 -0.26 8.83 -9.03
N MET A 170 -0.67 7.57 -8.81
CA MET A 170 -0.26 6.78 -7.64
C MET A 170 1.26 6.57 -7.59
N PHE A 171 1.86 6.28 -8.74
CA PHE A 171 3.30 6.16 -8.88
C PHE A 171 4.00 7.49 -8.65
N THR A 172 3.42 8.60 -9.09
CA THR A 172 3.96 9.93 -8.79
C THR A 172 4.00 10.20 -7.29
N ILE A 173 2.91 9.96 -6.54
CA ILE A 173 2.88 10.16 -5.07
C ILE A 173 3.88 9.24 -4.37
N LEU A 174 3.95 7.97 -4.79
CA LEU A 174 4.88 7.03 -4.18
C LEU A 174 6.34 7.45 -4.41
N ALA A 175 6.66 7.82 -5.65
CA ALA A 175 8.00 8.24 -6.04
C ALA A 175 8.38 9.58 -5.39
N THR A 176 7.46 10.55 -5.28
CA THR A 176 7.75 11.82 -4.59
C THR A 176 8.04 11.60 -3.11
N LEU A 177 7.24 10.78 -2.42
CA LEU A 177 7.47 10.45 -1.01
C LEU A 177 8.79 9.69 -0.82
N ALA A 178 9.14 8.77 -1.71
CA ALA A 178 10.43 8.10 -1.68
C ALA A 178 11.57 9.14 -1.87
N MET A 179 11.52 9.96 -2.92
CA MET A 179 12.53 10.99 -3.17
C MET A 179 12.67 12.00 -2.03
N LEU A 180 11.56 12.42 -1.41
CA LEU A 180 11.58 13.30 -0.24
C LEU A 180 12.30 12.65 0.96
N ASN A 181 12.03 11.38 1.24
CA ASN A 181 12.72 10.65 2.30
C ASN A 181 14.22 10.44 1.99
N LEU A 182 14.57 10.27 0.72
CA LEU A 182 15.97 10.18 0.29
C LEU A 182 16.70 11.51 0.45
N PHE A 183 16.09 12.62 0.01
CA PHE A 183 16.66 13.95 0.14
C PHE A 183 16.77 14.40 1.59
N SER A 184 15.74 14.14 2.42
CA SER A 184 15.80 14.43 3.85
C SER A 184 16.90 13.63 4.55
N PHE A 185 17.03 12.34 4.22
CA PHE A 185 18.10 11.50 4.75
C PHE A 185 19.49 12.03 4.34
N ALA A 186 19.68 12.37 3.07
CA ALA A 186 20.94 12.93 2.57
C ALA A 186 21.27 14.28 3.24
N PHE A 187 20.27 15.14 3.44
CA PHE A 187 20.44 16.41 4.15
C PHE A 187 20.81 16.20 5.63
N CYS A 188 20.14 15.27 6.32
CA CYS A 188 20.47 14.91 7.70
C CYS A 188 21.90 14.38 7.83
N VAL A 189 22.32 13.47 6.94
CA VAL A 189 23.70 12.95 6.93
C VAL A 189 24.71 14.06 6.68
N LYS A 190 24.46 14.92 5.67
CA LYS A 190 25.32 16.08 5.40
C LYS A 190 25.45 16.99 6.62
N ARG A 191 24.33 17.27 7.31
CA ARG A 191 24.32 18.13 8.50
C ARG A 191 25.13 17.52 9.65
N VAL A 192 25.01 16.21 9.88
CA VAL A 192 25.79 15.50 10.92
C VAL A 192 27.29 15.48 10.59
N VAL A 193 27.66 15.34 9.32
CA VAL A 193 29.08 15.34 8.90
C VAL A 193 29.72 16.72 9.03
N VAL A 194 28.98 17.79 8.71
CA VAL A 194 29.49 19.17 8.78
C VAL A 194 29.53 19.70 10.22
N ASP A 195 28.53 19.36 11.02
CA ASP A 195 28.35 19.87 12.38
C ASP A 195 28.63 18.75 13.39
N ILE A 196 29.92 18.45 13.63
CA ILE A 196 30.39 17.38 14.54
C ILE A 196 30.14 17.81 15.99
N GLN A 197 28.87 17.83 16.40
CA GLN A 197 28.45 18.02 17.78
C GLN A 197 27.57 16.87 18.25
N ILE A 198 27.88 16.27 19.41
CA ILE A 198 27.15 15.12 19.96
C ILE A 198 25.65 15.44 20.18
N LYS A 199 25.32 16.71 20.46
CA LYS A 199 23.95 17.19 20.69
C LYS A 199 23.07 17.19 19.42
N THR A 200 23.65 17.38 18.24
CA THR A 200 22.90 17.33 16.97
C THR A 200 22.57 15.88 16.59
N LEU A 201 23.44 14.94 16.96
CA LEU A 201 23.21 13.51 16.73
C LEU A 201 22.07 12.96 17.59
N GLU A 202 22.04 13.25 18.89
CA GLU A 202 20.97 12.78 19.79
C GLU A 202 19.59 13.30 19.38
N SER A 203 19.52 14.57 18.96
CA SER A 203 18.26 15.19 18.53
C SER A 203 17.77 14.64 17.18
N LEU A 204 18.67 14.35 16.24
CA LEU A 204 18.32 13.86 14.90
C LEU A 204 18.31 12.33 14.77
N ALA A 205 18.83 11.57 15.73
CA ALA A 205 18.97 10.11 15.65
C ALA A 205 17.66 9.39 15.29
N ARG A 206 16.55 9.77 15.94
CA ARG A 206 15.22 9.18 15.65
C ARG A 206 14.76 9.45 14.21
N GLN A 207 15.03 10.64 13.68
CA GLN A 207 14.67 11.01 12.31
C GLN A 207 15.56 10.30 11.29
N ILE A 208 16.86 10.16 11.58
CA ILE A 208 17.82 9.44 10.72
C ILE A 208 17.44 7.96 10.63
N ILE A 209 17.13 7.31 11.76
CA ILE A 209 16.70 5.91 11.79
C ILE A 209 15.40 5.73 11.00
N LEU A 210 14.41 6.61 11.22
CA LEU A 210 13.13 6.54 10.51
C LEU A 210 13.29 6.76 9.01
N CYS A 211 13.99 7.81 8.58
CA CYS A 211 14.20 8.11 7.17
C CYS A 211 15.06 7.02 6.50
N GLY A 212 16.10 6.52 7.19
CA GLY A 212 16.91 5.41 6.71
C GLY A 212 16.08 4.14 6.49
N LEU A 213 15.22 3.77 7.45
CA LEU A 213 14.31 2.63 7.31
C LEU A 213 13.35 2.82 6.12
N LEU A 214 12.78 4.02 5.96
CA LEU A 214 11.89 4.34 4.84
C LEU A 214 12.61 4.29 3.48
N VAL A 215 13.87 4.73 3.43
CA VAL A 215 14.71 4.61 2.23
C VAL A 215 14.98 3.13 1.90
N LEU A 216 15.28 2.29 2.89
CA LEU A 216 15.49 0.84 2.68
C LEU A 216 14.21 0.11 2.22
N ILE A 217 13.05 0.49 2.76
CA ILE A 217 11.76 -0.05 2.32
C ILE A 217 11.50 0.34 0.85
N ASN A 218 11.82 1.57 0.44
CA ASN A 218 11.62 2.07 -0.92
C ASN A 218 12.74 1.71 -1.91
N LEU A 219 13.71 0.86 -1.54
CA LEU A 219 14.84 0.50 -2.42
C LEU A 219 14.44 0.04 -3.83
N PRO A 220 13.41 -0.81 -4.03
CA PRO A 220 12.97 -1.22 -5.37
C PRO A 220 12.43 -0.06 -6.20
N VAL A 221 11.91 0.99 -5.55
CA VAL A 221 11.42 2.20 -6.23
C VAL A 221 12.61 2.99 -6.78
N TYR A 222 13.69 3.18 -6.02
CA TYR A 222 14.90 3.83 -6.54
C TYR A 222 15.57 3.02 -7.64
N GLN A 223 15.61 1.68 -7.50
CA GLN A 223 16.08 0.79 -8.56
C GLN A 223 15.23 0.96 -9.82
N GLY A 224 13.90 1.02 -9.68
CA GLY A 224 12.96 1.26 -10.78
C GLY A 224 13.07 2.64 -11.42
N LEU A 225 13.41 3.68 -10.65
CA LEU A 225 13.50 5.07 -11.11
C LEU A 225 14.79 5.39 -11.86
N PHE A 226 15.94 4.88 -11.38
CA PHE A 226 17.26 5.32 -11.85
C PHE A 226 18.10 4.22 -12.52
N PHE A 227 18.03 2.98 -12.02
CA PHE A 227 19.00 1.95 -12.37
C PHE A 227 18.46 0.93 -13.39
N ARG A 228 17.16 0.65 -13.35
CA ARG A 228 16.52 -0.32 -14.23
C ARG A 228 16.22 0.27 -15.60
N LYS A 229 16.55 -0.48 -16.65
CA LYS A 229 16.29 -0.16 -18.06
C LYS A 229 15.38 -1.18 -18.76
N ASP A 230 14.89 -2.17 -18.01
CA ASP A 230 13.99 -3.20 -18.53
C ASP A 230 12.55 -2.69 -18.64
N LYS A 231 11.69 -3.45 -19.33
CA LYS A 231 10.27 -3.09 -19.54
C LYS A 231 9.48 -2.94 -18.23
N GLY A 232 9.95 -3.53 -17.13
CA GLY A 232 9.32 -3.41 -15.81
C GLY A 232 9.85 -2.25 -14.96
N ALA A 233 10.68 -1.37 -15.52
CA ALA A 233 11.17 -0.15 -14.87
C ALA A 233 10.07 0.92 -14.73
N MET A 234 10.29 1.90 -13.86
CA MET A 234 9.33 2.98 -13.65
C MET A 234 9.33 3.93 -14.85
N PRO A 235 8.17 4.40 -15.34
CA PRO A 235 8.11 5.30 -16.48
C PRO A 235 8.90 6.60 -16.22
N THR A 236 9.72 7.02 -17.19
CA THR A 236 10.58 8.20 -17.08
C THR A 236 9.81 9.49 -16.79
N SER A 237 8.59 9.61 -17.30
CA SER A 237 7.70 10.75 -17.02
C SER A 237 7.36 10.89 -15.53
N VAL A 238 7.27 9.77 -14.80
CA VAL A 238 7.04 9.76 -13.35
C VAL A 238 8.31 10.19 -12.62
N THR A 239 9.49 9.75 -13.08
CA THR A 239 10.78 10.14 -12.51
C THR A 239 10.99 11.65 -12.56
N TYR A 240 10.77 12.28 -13.72
CA TYR A 240 10.92 13.73 -13.85
C TYR A 240 9.95 14.49 -12.94
N LYS A 241 8.66 14.11 -12.93
CA LYS A 241 7.64 14.74 -12.07
C LYS A 241 7.95 14.55 -10.59
N SER A 242 8.43 13.38 -10.19
CA SER A 242 8.65 13.08 -8.78
C SER A 242 9.88 13.80 -8.23
N VAL A 243 10.97 13.85 -9.00
CA VAL A 243 12.18 14.60 -8.65
C VAL A 243 11.88 16.10 -8.60
N SER A 244 11.17 16.65 -9.59
CA SER A 244 10.83 18.08 -9.58
C SER A 244 9.97 18.47 -8.37
N LEU A 245 8.93 17.69 -8.07
CA LEU A 245 8.06 17.93 -6.91
C LEU A 245 8.81 17.79 -5.58
N ALA A 246 9.69 16.79 -5.45
CA ALA A 246 10.49 16.60 -4.25
C ALA A 246 11.48 17.74 -4.04
N LEU A 247 12.15 18.20 -5.10
CA LEU A 247 13.06 19.36 -5.02
C LEU A 247 12.33 20.65 -4.65
N LEU A 248 11.16 20.90 -5.25
CA LEU A 248 10.33 22.07 -4.92
C LEU A 248 9.90 22.06 -3.45
N ALA A 249 9.45 20.91 -2.95
CA ALA A 249 9.07 20.76 -1.55
C ALA A 249 10.28 20.94 -0.60
N CYS A 250 11.46 20.43 -0.96
CA CYS A 250 12.69 20.67 -0.20
C CYS A 250 13.10 22.15 -0.22
N SER A 251 12.95 22.86 -1.36
CA SER A 251 13.28 24.29 -1.42
C SER A 251 12.33 25.14 -0.57
N ILE A 252 11.03 24.79 -0.52
CA ILE A 252 10.06 25.48 0.34
C ILE A 252 10.41 25.25 1.81
N ALA A 253 10.88 24.06 2.18
CA ALA A 253 11.25 23.75 3.57
C ALA A 253 12.58 24.38 4.02
N LEU A 254 13.39 24.87 3.09
CA LEU A 254 14.67 25.54 3.37
C LEU A 254 14.54 27.07 3.48
N TYR A 255 13.43 27.63 3.00
CA TYR A 255 13.05 29.04 3.17
C TYR A 255 12.23 29.21 4.45
#